data_AF-A0AAN7HBZ9-F1
#
_entry.id   AF-A0AAN7HBZ9-F1
#
_cell.length_a   1.000
_cell.length_b   1.000
_cell.length_c   1.000
_cell.angle_alpha   90.00
_cell.angle_beta   90.00
_cell.angle_gamma   90.00
#
_symmetry.space_group_name_H-M   'P 1'
#
loop_
_entity.id
_entity.type
_entity.pdbx_description
1 polymer ?
#
loop_
_entity_poly.entity_id
_entity_poly.type
_entity_poly.pdbx_seq_one_letter_code
_entity_poly.pdbx_strand_id
1 'polypeptide(L)'
;MAANTNRYSTYTTASVGSATDSKPGDKAEKKELWNSMLSSVASGRRLPEKNIILLGGSVDSQREFFEALSSNDRRTLDRNASRVPPVANSFALGYTYYNVLDADQEDTLARISLYTLTSPSPAFASLLQPLLTPQSISNTLIVVLLDWSQPWKWMRQLREWILLLRTVLVSLSNECKETMEEVILAWRERGRGGGTNLDGTAAAPTTDIELNLPLGPGEWEDALGLPLCVVCQNAEKMEYLEKTQGWKEEEFDNVLQFMRTVLLRHGASLIYTTPSVPSQLPTLIHSSLGIHSLLKKQPLKHNVIDRDKVVIPPNWDSWGKIRVLRDGFDVDLVSNGWSIDLDQPFPRPHPNGNEAEDGESNNVSVEHEVADPEGSTVALYEETVQDPSMDALQLAGRNTHSTALEVETIDTQAFLAQQLKVLEAFKQKNDEAAREASHHKTYKKVAEDDHLAERSDPKEDARVLEHIGPVQFNMGGIQVDADDMVQRLKERQAFGSTSEPDSPTAEEAIETTPAMDTENLQAFFHGLMNRRGTAK
;
A
#
# COMPACT_ATOMS: atom_id res chain seq x y z
N MET A 1 41.20 16.12 9.84
CA MET A 1 41.40 15.54 11.19
C MET A 1 40.61 14.25 11.25
N ALA A 2 41.27 13.11 11.04
CA ALA A 2 40.63 11.80 11.02
C ALA A 2 40.69 11.19 12.43
N ALA A 3 39.54 11.04 13.07
CA ALA A 3 39.41 10.32 14.33
C ALA A 3 39.35 8.82 14.03
N ASN A 4 40.50 8.16 14.18
CA ASN A 4 40.62 6.71 14.17
C ASN A 4 40.02 6.16 15.48
N THR A 5 38.79 5.65 15.45
CA THR A 5 38.19 4.94 16.60
C THR A 5 38.57 3.46 16.59
N ASN A 6 39.87 3.16 16.70
CA ASN A 6 40.32 1.85 17.16
C ASN A 6 40.31 1.84 18.68
N ARG A 7 39.17 1.45 19.29
CA ARG A 7 39.13 1.10 20.71
C ARG A 7 39.85 -0.24 20.91
N TYR A 8 41.16 -0.16 21.13
CA TYR A 8 41.88 -1.25 21.80
C TYR A 8 41.46 -1.28 23.28
N SER A 9 41.03 -2.45 23.76
CA SER A 9 40.72 -2.69 25.16
C SER A 9 42.02 -2.73 25.98
N THR A 10 42.27 -1.66 26.74
CA THR A 10 43.44 -1.52 27.61
C THR A 10 43.14 -2.00 29.02
N TYR A 11 42.86 -3.29 29.22
CA TYR A 11 42.80 -3.86 30.58
C TYR A 11 43.25 -5.32 30.59
N THR A 12 44.56 -5.54 30.74
CA THR A 12 45.16 -6.61 31.57
C THR A 12 46.64 -6.32 31.77
N THR A 13 47.00 -5.42 32.68
CA THR A 13 48.34 -5.43 33.29
C THR A 13 48.33 -6.45 34.42
N ALA A 14 48.72 -7.68 34.11
CA ALA A 14 48.98 -8.69 35.12
C ALA A 14 50.34 -8.42 35.80
N SER A 15 50.34 -8.30 37.12
CA SER A 15 51.54 -8.30 37.96
C SER A 15 52.24 -9.65 37.83
N VAL A 16 53.49 -9.66 37.36
CA VAL A 16 54.30 -10.89 37.33
C VAL A 16 55.09 -10.98 38.63
N GLY A 17 54.63 -11.86 39.53
CA GLY A 17 55.37 -12.31 40.69
C GLY A 17 56.56 -13.20 40.32
N SER A 18 57.51 -13.26 41.25
CA SER A 18 58.88 -13.76 41.14
C SER A 18 59.04 -15.26 40.86
N ALA A 19 60.21 -15.59 40.30
CA ALA A 19 60.97 -16.85 40.32
C ALA A 19 60.69 -17.95 39.27
N THR A 20 61.61 -18.13 38.32
CA THR A 20 62.61 -19.23 38.25
C THR A 20 63.22 -19.33 36.84
N ASP A 21 64.53 -19.58 36.79
CA ASP A 21 65.35 -19.70 35.58
C ASP A 21 64.74 -20.67 34.56
N SER A 22 64.30 -20.15 33.42
CA SER A 22 63.88 -20.91 32.25
C SER A 22 64.62 -20.38 31.03
N LYS A 23 65.27 -21.29 30.30
CA LYS A 23 66.10 -21.01 29.12
C LYS A 23 65.35 -20.12 28.10
N PRO A 24 66.06 -19.25 27.34
CA PRO A 24 65.43 -18.23 26.48
C PRO A 24 64.46 -18.78 25.42
N GLY A 25 64.61 -20.04 25.00
CA GLY A 25 63.74 -20.68 23.99
C GLY A 25 62.33 -21.04 24.48
N ASP A 26 62.17 -21.39 25.75
CA ASP A 26 60.90 -21.94 26.29
C ASP A 26 59.82 -20.86 26.51
N LYS A 27 60.24 -19.58 26.65
CA LYS A 27 59.30 -18.43 26.69
C LYS A 27 58.83 -18.01 25.29
N ALA A 28 59.63 -18.25 24.25
CA ALA A 28 59.26 -17.96 22.87
C ALA A 28 58.27 -19.01 22.35
N GLU A 29 58.54 -20.30 22.58
CA GLU A 29 57.63 -21.39 22.22
C GLU A 29 56.28 -21.26 22.94
N LYS A 30 56.27 -20.90 24.24
CA LYS A 30 55.01 -20.63 24.96
C LYS A 30 54.25 -19.45 24.36
N LYS A 31 54.91 -18.36 23.97
CA LYS A 31 54.25 -17.23 23.30
C LYS A 31 53.68 -17.62 21.94
N GLU A 32 54.37 -18.46 21.17
CA GLU A 32 53.88 -18.97 19.90
C GLU A 32 52.70 -19.92 20.08
N LEU A 33 52.72 -20.77 21.12
CA LEU A 33 51.58 -21.59 21.50
C LEU A 33 50.38 -20.75 21.92
N TRP A 34 50.56 -19.70 22.72
CA TRP A 34 49.49 -18.78 23.11
C TRP A 34 48.96 -17.98 21.93
N ASN A 35 49.82 -17.51 21.02
CA ASN A 35 49.40 -16.83 19.79
C ASN A 35 48.69 -17.79 18.84
N SER A 36 49.10 -19.05 18.75
CA SER A 36 48.45 -20.09 17.97
C SER A 36 47.11 -20.53 18.59
N MET A 37 46.99 -20.55 19.92
CA MET A 37 45.73 -20.82 20.61
C MET A 37 44.80 -19.62 20.47
N LEU A 38 45.29 -18.40 20.64
CA LEU A 38 44.52 -17.17 20.44
C LEU A 38 44.11 -17.01 18.98
N SER A 39 44.97 -17.34 18.01
CA SER A 39 44.60 -17.36 16.60
C SER A 39 43.63 -18.50 16.30
N SER A 40 43.78 -19.68 16.92
CA SER A 40 42.85 -20.80 16.77
C SER A 40 41.49 -20.56 17.42
N VAL A 41 41.43 -19.75 18.48
CA VAL A 41 40.20 -19.34 19.18
C VAL A 41 39.57 -18.14 18.48
N ALA A 42 40.37 -17.19 17.97
CA ALA A 42 39.90 -16.10 17.12
C ALA A 42 39.48 -16.59 15.72
N SER A 43 40.09 -17.67 15.22
CA SER A 43 39.65 -18.44 14.05
C SER A 43 38.66 -19.53 14.43
N GLY A 44 38.26 -19.63 15.71
CA GLY A 44 37.22 -20.54 16.15
C GLY A 44 35.96 -20.22 15.37
N ARG A 45 35.50 -21.19 14.55
CA ARG A 45 34.47 -21.08 13.49
C ARG A 45 33.60 -19.82 13.61
N ARG A 46 34.09 -18.67 13.13
CA ARG A 46 33.23 -17.50 12.95
C ARG A 46 32.23 -17.90 11.88
N LEU A 47 30.98 -18.06 12.28
CA LEU A 47 29.92 -18.46 11.37
C LEU A 47 29.91 -17.49 10.18
N PRO A 48 29.85 -17.98 8.94
CA PRO A 48 29.67 -17.12 7.77
C PRO A 48 28.47 -16.19 7.98
N GLU A 49 28.70 -14.89 7.88
CA GLU A 49 27.67 -13.86 8.01
C GLU A 49 27.08 -13.56 6.63
N LYS A 50 25.76 -13.64 6.52
CA LYS A 50 24.99 -13.42 5.30
C LYS A 50 23.90 -12.39 5.59
N ASN A 51 23.61 -11.51 4.64
CA ASN A 51 22.69 -10.40 4.84
C ASN A 51 21.51 -10.47 3.88
N ILE A 52 20.32 -10.20 4.38
CA ILE A 52 19.11 -9.97 3.57
C ILE A 52 18.66 -8.53 3.82
N ILE A 53 18.53 -7.75 2.75
CA ILE A 53 17.83 -6.47 2.77
C ILE A 53 16.39 -6.75 2.32
N LEU A 54 15.45 -6.75 3.26
CA LEU A 54 14.05 -7.07 3.06
C LEU A 54 13.23 -5.79 2.87
N LEU A 55 12.64 -5.63 1.70
CA LEU A 55 11.95 -4.42 1.26
C LEU A 55 10.47 -4.68 1.06
N GLY A 56 9.61 -3.78 1.56
CA GLY A 56 8.17 -3.84 1.37
C GLY A 56 7.44 -4.72 2.39
N GLY A 57 6.20 -5.06 2.03
CA GLY A 57 5.28 -5.79 2.91
C GLY A 57 4.76 -4.97 4.09
N SER A 58 3.94 -5.60 4.92
CA SER A 58 3.56 -5.17 6.27
C SER A 58 4.39 -5.87 7.34
N VAL A 59 4.30 -5.42 8.59
CA VAL A 59 4.94 -6.09 9.75
C VAL A 59 4.57 -7.57 9.83
N ASP A 60 3.30 -7.91 9.60
CA ASP A 60 2.83 -9.29 9.64
C ASP A 60 3.38 -10.11 8.48
N SER A 61 3.41 -9.55 7.27
CA SER A 61 3.95 -10.24 6.10
C SER A 61 5.47 -10.46 6.19
N GLN A 62 6.22 -9.52 6.77
CA GLN A 62 7.66 -9.69 7.01
C GLN A 62 7.93 -10.78 8.07
N ARG A 63 7.07 -10.87 9.09
CA ARG A 63 7.11 -11.95 10.07
C ARG A 63 6.77 -13.30 9.44
N GLU A 64 5.76 -13.35 8.57
CA GLU A 64 5.39 -14.55 7.81
C GLU A 64 6.54 -15.00 6.91
N PHE A 65 7.16 -14.08 6.17
CA PHE A 65 8.36 -14.36 5.37
C PHE A 65 9.47 -14.96 6.23
N PHE A 66 9.76 -14.37 7.39
CA PHE A 66 10.77 -14.89 8.31
C PHE A 66 10.42 -16.29 8.83
N GLU A 67 9.15 -16.57 9.11
CA GLU A 67 8.68 -17.88 9.53
C GLU A 67 8.80 -18.92 8.41
N ALA A 68 8.33 -18.60 7.20
CA ALA A 68 8.45 -19.46 6.04
C ALA A 68 9.93 -19.80 5.74
N LEU A 69 10.81 -18.80 5.83
CA LEU A 69 12.24 -18.92 5.59
C LEU A 69 12.96 -19.77 6.66
N SER A 70 12.61 -19.62 7.94
CA SER A 70 13.29 -20.31 9.07
C SER A 70 12.61 -21.61 9.51
N SER A 71 11.45 -21.98 8.95
CA SER A 71 10.59 -23.06 9.43
C SER A 71 11.26 -24.44 9.58
N ASN A 72 12.16 -24.80 8.66
CA ASN A 72 12.84 -26.10 8.68
C ASN A 72 13.90 -26.21 9.78
N ASP A 73 14.56 -25.10 10.13
CA ASP A 73 15.64 -25.04 11.13
C ASP A 73 15.11 -24.95 12.57
N ARG A 74 13.79 -24.80 12.75
CA ARG A 74 13.15 -24.55 14.06
C ARG A 74 12.64 -25.81 14.76
N ARG A 75 12.52 -26.95 14.07
CA ARG A 75 11.87 -28.17 14.59
C ARG A 75 12.61 -28.85 15.76
N THR A 76 13.89 -28.52 16.02
CA THR A 76 14.71 -29.12 17.09
C THR A 76 14.95 -28.20 18.29
N LEU A 77 14.56 -26.92 18.22
CA LEU A 77 14.88 -25.93 19.27
C LEU A 77 13.87 -25.89 20.43
N ASP A 78 12.91 -26.81 20.46
CA ASP A 78 11.71 -26.73 21.31
C ASP A 78 11.85 -27.32 22.72
N ARG A 79 13.07 -27.41 23.28
CA ARG A 79 13.22 -27.80 24.69
C ARG A 79 13.73 -26.72 25.63
N ASN A 80 14.37 -25.65 25.16
CA ASN A 80 14.84 -24.57 26.03
C ASN A 80 14.90 -23.21 25.31
N ALA A 81 13.85 -22.41 25.48
CA ALA A 81 13.94 -20.96 25.71
C ALA A 81 14.62 -20.04 24.67
N SER A 82 14.56 -20.29 23.36
CA SER A 82 14.91 -19.25 22.37
C SER A 82 13.65 -18.59 21.81
N ARG A 83 13.23 -17.48 22.43
CA ARG A 83 12.18 -16.61 21.87
C ARG A 83 12.71 -16.01 20.57
N VAL A 84 11.93 -16.10 19.50
CA VAL A 84 12.22 -15.44 18.21
C VAL A 84 12.57 -13.97 18.48
N PRO A 85 13.72 -13.46 17.99
CA PRO A 85 14.02 -12.04 18.12
C PRO A 85 12.88 -11.25 17.48
N PRO A 86 12.23 -10.33 18.20
CA PRO A 86 11.09 -9.59 17.67
C PRO A 86 11.54 -8.78 16.45
N VAL A 87 10.73 -8.78 15.40
CA VAL A 87 10.93 -7.93 14.23
C VAL A 87 10.63 -6.49 14.66
N ALA A 88 11.66 -5.67 14.85
CA ALA A 88 11.53 -4.31 15.38
C ALA A 88 11.38 -3.28 14.26
N ASN A 89 10.14 -2.96 13.86
CA ASN A 89 9.86 -2.12 12.68
C ASN A 89 9.36 -0.69 12.98
N SER A 90 9.45 -0.20 14.22
CA SER A 90 8.67 0.98 14.62
C SER A 90 9.27 2.35 14.25
N PHE A 91 10.60 2.52 14.23
CA PHE A 91 11.22 3.86 14.04
C PHE A 91 12.62 3.86 13.40
N ALA A 92 13.14 2.71 13.01
CA ALA A 92 14.45 2.56 12.39
C ALA A 92 14.40 1.40 11.38
N LEU A 93 15.51 1.18 10.68
CA LEU A 93 15.69 -0.04 9.91
C LEU A 93 15.55 -1.24 10.87
N GLY A 94 14.58 -2.11 10.61
CA GLY A 94 14.32 -3.23 11.48
C GLY A 94 15.39 -4.30 11.33
N TYR A 95 15.64 -5.04 12.40
CA TYR A 95 16.71 -6.03 12.44
C TYR A 95 16.25 -7.30 13.14
N THR A 96 16.55 -8.44 12.51
CA THR A 96 16.47 -9.76 13.15
C THR A 96 17.51 -10.69 12.54
N TYR A 97 17.72 -11.87 13.11
CA TYR A 97 18.67 -12.84 12.59
C TYR A 97 18.26 -14.26 12.95
N TYR A 98 18.78 -15.23 12.19
CA TYR A 98 18.70 -16.64 12.56
C TYR A 98 19.94 -17.39 12.05
N ASN A 99 20.18 -18.56 12.66
CA ASN A 99 21.24 -19.46 12.23
C ASN A 99 20.63 -20.53 11.31
N VAL A 100 21.26 -20.77 10.16
CA VAL A 100 20.88 -21.82 9.22
C VAL A 100 21.57 -23.11 9.63
N LEU A 101 20.82 -24.20 9.73
CA LEU A 101 21.36 -25.53 10.04
C LEU A 101 21.55 -26.33 8.74
N ASP A 102 22.44 -27.32 8.75
CA ASP A 102 22.53 -28.29 7.66
C ASP A 102 21.34 -29.26 7.69
N ALA A 103 21.22 -30.13 6.68
CA ALA A 103 20.05 -30.97 6.45
C ALA A 103 19.77 -31.99 7.58
N ASP A 104 20.77 -32.33 8.40
CA ASP A 104 20.64 -33.17 9.59
C ASP A 104 20.24 -32.40 10.87
N GLN A 105 20.20 -31.07 10.78
CA GLN A 105 19.90 -30.14 11.87
C GLN A 105 20.93 -30.15 13.01
N GLU A 106 22.16 -30.61 12.76
CA GLU A 106 23.24 -30.66 13.75
C GLU A 106 24.22 -29.50 13.58
N ASP A 107 24.74 -29.31 12.36
CA ASP A 107 25.76 -28.32 12.07
C ASP A 107 25.16 -26.96 11.66
N THR A 108 25.71 -25.87 12.19
CA THR A 108 25.35 -24.50 11.75
C THR A 108 26.18 -24.09 10.54
N LEU A 109 25.53 -23.82 9.41
CA LEU A 109 26.18 -23.45 8.15
C LEU A 109 26.52 -21.96 8.07
N ALA A 110 25.59 -21.09 8.49
CA ALA A 110 25.73 -19.64 8.40
C ALA A 110 24.79 -18.91 9.37
N ARG A 111 25.05 -17.63 9.62
CA ARG A 111 24.10 -16.71 10.25
C ARG A 111 23.56 -15.75 9.20
N ILE A 112 22.23 -15.68 9.10
CA ILE A 112 21.55 -14.71 8.25
C ILE A 112 21.03 -13.56 9.11
N SER A 113 21.50 -12.36 8.80
CA SER A 113 21.02 -11.08 9.34
C SER A 113 20.02 -10.47 8.37
N LEU A 114 18.84 -10.11 8.87
CA LEU A 114 17.76 -9.50 8.10
C LEU A 114 17.61 -8.03 8.49
N TYR A 115 17.65 -7.17 7.49
CA TYR A 115 17.49 -5.72 7.60
C TYR A 115 16.19 -5.34 6.89
N THR A 116 15.18 -4.88 7.63
CA THR A 116 13.82 -4.68 7.11
C THR A 116 13.48 -3.21 6.89
N LEU A 117 12.86 -2.92 5.75
CA LEU A 117 12.35 -1.60 5.39
C LEU A 117 10.96 -1.73 4.75
N THR A 118 9.95 -1.20 5.42
CA THR A 118 8.53 -1.38 5.05
C THR A 118 8.11 -0.47 3.88
N SER A 119 8.64 0.76 3.83
CA SER A 119 8.26 1.76 2.81
C SER A 119 9.48 2.33 2.08
N PRO A 120 9.35 2.69 0.78
CA PRO A 120 10.45 3.20 -0.03
C PRO A 120 10.75 4.67 0.27
N SER A 121 10.94 5.02 1.55
CA SER A 121 11.23 6.39 1.94
C SER A 121 12.72 6.73 1.75
N PRO A 122 13.05 7.84 1.06
CA PRO A 122 14.44 8.27 0.86
C PRO A 122 15.22 8.47 2.16
N ALA A 123 14.55 8.74 3.28
CA ALA A 123 15.20 8.90 4.58
C ALA A 123 15.98 7.62 4.99
N PHE A 124 15.46 6.45 4.63
CA PHE A 124 16.08 5.17 4.96
C PHE A 124 17.19 4.76 3.99
N ALA A 125 17.34 5.43 2.84
CA ALA A 125 18.43 5.20 1.89
C ALA A 125 19.80 5.34 2.59
N SER A 126 19.94 6.37 3.42
CA SER A 126 21.14 6.65 4.20
C SER A 126 21.50 5.54 5.20
N LEU A 127 20.51 4.78 5.66
CA LEU A 127 20.70 3.69 6.63
C LEU A 127 21.19 2.39 5.97
N LEU A 128 21.00 2.25 4.65
CA LEU A 128 21.50 1.11 3.89
C LEU A 128 22.98 1.23 3.56
N GLN A 129 23.51 2.45 3.37
CA GLN A 129 24.91 2.67 3.00
C GLN A 129 25.91 1.99 3.95
N PRO A 130 25.79 2.10 5.29
CA PRO A 130 26.76 1.48 6.21
C PRO A 130 26.70 -0.05 6.22
N LEU A 131 25.61 -0.65 5.74
CA LEU A 131 25.43 -2.10 5.66
C LEU A 131 26.15 -2.71 4.45
N LEU A 132 26.44 -1.88 3.44
CA LEU A 132 27.03 -2.29 2.16
C LEU A 132 28.51 -1.90 2.09
N THR A 133 29.36 -2.76 2.65
CA THR A 133 30.81 -2.68 2.58
C THR A 133 31.35 -3.66 1.54
N PRO A 134 32.62 -3.53 1.10
CA PRO A 134 33.22 -4.48 0.16
C PRO A 134 33.15 -5.94 0.67
N GLN A 135 33.22 -6.15 1.98
CA GLN A 135 33.14 -7.49 2.57
C GLN A 135 31.70 -8.02 2.65
N SER A 136 30.70 -7.15 2.82
CA SER A 136 29.30 -7.56 2.97
C SER A 136 28.58 -7.71 1.62
N ILE A 137 28.98 -6.98 0.59
CA ILE A 137 28.34 -6.98 -0.74
C ILE A 137 28.24 -8.39 -1.34
N SER A 138 29.33 -9.16 -1.31
CA SER A 138 29.35 -10.54 -1.83
C SER A 138 28.47 -11.53 -1.03
N ASN A 139 28.01 -11.11 0.14
CA ASN A 139 27.21 -11.90 1.08
C ASN A 139 25.80 -11.33 1.29
N THR A 140 25.35 -10.40 0.44
CA THR A 140 24.07 -9.70 0.59
C THR A 140 23.08 -10.07 -0.52
N LEU A 141 21.83 -10.35 -0.15
CA LEU A 141 20.70 -10.57 -1.05
C LEU A 141 19.63 -9.51 -0.81
N ILE A 142 19.09 -8.94 -1.89
CA ILE A 142 17.93 -8.05 -1.83
C ILE A 142 16.68 -8.91 -1.98
N VAL A 143 15.70 -8.73 -1.10
CA VAL A 143 14.39 -9.38 -1.18
C VAL A 143 13.30 -8.32 -1.20
N VAL A 144 12.47 -8.31 -2.24
CA VAL A 144 11.28 -7.44 -2.32
C VAL A 144 10.03 -8.29 -2.08
N LEU A 145 9.21 -7.85 -1.12
CA LEU A 145 7.93 -8.48 -0.79
C LEU A 145 6.79 -7.79 -1.54
N LEU A 146 6.02 -8.57 -2.28
CA LEU A 146 4.78 -8.16 -2.95
C LEU A 146 3.60 -8.96 -2.38
N ASP A 147 2.38 -8.46 -2.51
CA ASP A 147 1.16 -9.10 -1.98
C ASP A 147 0.13 -9.34 -3.08
N TRP A 148 -0.31 -10.58 -3.23
CA TRP A 148 -1.38 -11.00 -4.14
C TRP A 148 -2.77 -10.41 -3.82
N SER A 149 -2.93 -9.64 -2.73
CA SER A 149 -4.14 -8.82 -2.53
C SER A 149 -4.26 -7.64 -3.49
N GLN A 150 -3.13 -7.16 -4.02
CA GLN A 150 -3.07 -5.95 -4.83
C GLN A 150 -2.05 -6.10 -5.99
N PRO A 151 -2.20 -7.12 -6.85
CA PRO A 151 -1.28 -7.38 -7.96
C PRO A 151 -1.13 -6.19 -8.91
N TRP A 152 -2.17 -5.38 -9.09
CA TRP A 152 -2.14 -4.15 -9.90
C TRP A 152 -1.08 -3.14 -9.45
N LYS A 153 -0.60 -3.16 -8.20
CA LYS A 153 0.43 -2.24 -7.70
C LYS A 153 1.87 -2.71 -7.92
N TRP A 154 2.06 -3.96 -8.33
CA TRP A 154 3.37 -4.61 -8.26
C TRP A 154 4.45 -3.94 -9.09
N MET A 155 4.13 -3.56 -10.33
CA MET A 155 5.13 -2.98 -11.23
C MET A 155 5.61 -1.61 -10.73
N ARG A 156 4.67 -0.78 -10.24
CA ARG A 156 4.97 0.52 -9.61
C ARG A 156 5.79 0.36 -8.33
N GLN A 157 5.39 -0.55 -7.44
CA GLN A 157 6.12 -0.85 -6.21
C GLN A 157 7.54 -1.34 -6.49
N LEU A 158 7.71 -2.26 -7.44
CA LEU A 158 9.01 -2.80 -7.83
C LEU A 158 9.93 -1.70 -8.39
N ARG A 159 9.39 -0.82 -9.23
CA ARG A 159 10.13 0.33 -9.80
C ARG A 159 10.64 1.24 -8.69
N GLU A 160 9.77 1.62 -7.76
CA GLU A 160 10.14 2.50 -6.63
C GLU A 160 11.26 1.93 -5.79
N TRP A 161 11.19 0.62 -5.46
CA TRP A 161 12.25 -0.05 -4.71
C TRP A 161 13.57 -0.08 -5.48
N ILE A 162 13.55 -0.38 -6.78
CA ILE A 162 14.76 -0.41 -7.60
C ILE A 162 15.38 0.97 -7.74
N LEU A 163 14.58 2.02 -7.93
CA LEU A 163 15.06 3.40 -8.01
C LEU A 163 15.67 3.88 -6.69
N LEU A 164 15.05 3.56 -5.55
CA LEU A 164 15.62 3.80 -4.22
C LEU A 164 16.97 3.07 -4.07
N LEU A 165 17.03 1.80 -4.44
CA LEU A 165 18.25 1.00 -4.36
C LEU A 165 19.35 1.56 -5.26
N ARG A 166 19.05 1.90 -6.51
CA ARG A 166 20.02 2.55 -7.43
C ARG A 166 20.60 3.81 -6.81
N THR A 167 19.77 4.63 -6.16
CA THR A 167 20.23 5.83 -5.45
C THR A 167 21.24 5.50 -4.35
N VAL A 168 20.99 4.46 -3.55
CA VAL A 168 21.93 3.99 -2.53
C VAL A 168 23.21 3.43 -3.15
N LEU A 169 23.10 2.53 -4.12
CA LEU A 169 24.25 1.81 -4.69
C LEU A 169 25.21 2.74 -5.45
N VAL A 170 24.68 3.75 -6.14
CA VAL A 170 25.49 4.77 -6.83
C VAL A 170 26.24 5.66 -5.84
N SER A 171 25.71 5.86 -4.63
CA SER A 171 26.33 6.67 -3.59
C SER A 171 27.47 5.97 -2.83
N LEU A 172 27.66 4.66 -3.03
CA LEU A 172 28.73 3.89 -2.39
C LEU A 172 30.12 4.25 -2.96
N SER A 173 31.17 3.85 -2.23
CA SER A 173 32.57 4.05 -2.63
C SER A 173 32.91 3.27 -3.91
N ASN A 174 34.00 3.65 -4.59
CA ASN A 174 34.47 2.95 -5.78
C ASN A 174 34.84 1.49 -5.49
N GLU A 175 35.43 1.19 -4.32
CA GLU A 175 35.75 -0.18 -3.90
C GLU A 175 34.49 -1.06 -3.78
N CYS A 176 33.39 -0.50 -3.26
CA CYS A 176 32.10 -1.19 -3.25
C CYS A 176 31.58 -1.46 -4.66
N LYS A 177 31.77 -0.51 -5.60
CA LYS A 177 31.33 -0.64 -7.00
C LYS A 177 32.12 -1.71 -7.75
N GLU A 178 33.44 -1.74 -7.61
CA GLU A 178 34.29 -2.80 -8.16
C GLU A 178 33.86 -4.19 -7.63
N THR A 179 33.59 -4.29 -6.32
CA THR A 179 33.08 -5.53 -5.71
C THR A 179 31.72 -5.93 -6.30
N MET A 180 30.82 -4.97 -6.53
CA MET A 180 29.52 -5.24 -7.16
C MET A 180 29.68 -5.76 -8.59
N GLU A 181 30.61 -5.21 -9.37
CA GLU A 181 30.91 -5.70 -10.72
C GLU A 181 31.41 -7.16 -10.70
N GLU A 182 32.31 -7.49 -9.77
CA GLU A 182 32.78 -8.87 -9.57
C GLU A 182 31.63 -9.83 -9.19
N VAL A 183 30.75 -9.38 -8.29
CA VAL A 183 29.55 -10.14 -7.89
C VAL A 183 28.68 -10.43 -9.11
N ILE A 184 28.37 -9.42 -9.93
CA ILE A 184 27.54 -9.59 -11.13
C ILE A 184 28.19 -10.52 -12.15
N LEU A 185 29.50 -10.40 -12.37
CA LEU A 185 30.24 -11.31 -13.26
C LEU A 185 30.12 -12.77 -12.80
N ALA A 186 30.28 -13.03 -11.50
CA ALA A 186 30.10 -14.38 -10.96
C ALA A 186 28.65 -14.87 -11.08
N TRP A 187 27.67 -13.98 -10.85
CA TRP A 187 26.25 -14.33 -10.88
C TRP A 187 25.71 -14.64 -12.27
N ARG A 188 26.30 -14.10 -13.34
CA ARG A 188 25.91 -14.44 -14.72
C ARG A 188 26.02 -15.94 -15.02
N GLU A 189 26.91 -16.65 -14.34
CA GLU A 189 27.17 -18.09 -14.57
C GLU A 189 26.49 -19.02 -13.55
N ARG A 190 26.09 -18.53 -12.37
CA ARG A 190 25.55 -19.36 -11.29
C ARG A 190 24.22 -20.01 -11.66
N GLY A 191 24.14 -21.33 -11.63
CA GLY A 191 22.87 -22.04 -11.86
C GLY A 191 22.39 -22.04 -13.32
N ARG A 192 23.23 -21.65 -14.28
CA ARG A 192 22.93 -21.63 -15.72
C ARG A 192 23.01 -23.02 -16.40
N GLY A 193 23.20 -24.10 -15.63
CA GLY A 193 23.42 -25.45 -16.17
C GLY A 193 24.87 -25.75 -16.55
N GLY A 194 25.77 -24.75 -16.48
CA GLY A 194 27.20 -24.90 -16.69
C GLY A 194 27.97 -25.36 -15.44
N GLY A 195 29.24 -24.96 -15.35
CA GLY A 195 30.18 -25.42 -14.32
C GLY A 195 29.95 -24.88 -12.90
N THR A 196 28.89 -24.11 -12.63
CA THR A 196 28.64 -23.49 -11.32
C THR A 196 27.19 -23.66 -10.91
N ASN A 197 26.98 -24.25 -9.72
CA ASN A 197 25.67 -24.39 -9.10
C ASN A 197 25.14 -23.02 -8.65
N LEU A 198 23.85 -22.93 -8.33
CA LEU A 198 23.24 -21.68 -7.87
C LEU A 198 23.89 -21.16 -6.57
N ASP A 199 24.32 -22.06 -5.69
CA ASP A 199 25.03 -21.73 -4.45
C ASP A 199 26.47 -21.27 -4.64
N GLY A 200 26.94 -21.16 -5.90
CA GLY A 200 28.30 -20.75 -6.24
C GLY A 200 29.34 -21.86 -6.12
N THR A 201 28.97 -23.08 -5.73
CA THR A 201 29.88 -24.22 -5.74
C THR A 201 30.10 -24.73 -7.17
N ALA A 202 31.25 -25.35 -7.41
CA ALA A 202 31.51 -26.01 -8.70
C ALA A 202 30.49 -27.14 -8.95
N ALA A 203 29.88 -27.12 -10.13
CA ALA A 203 29.01 -28.19 -10.58
C ALA A 203 29.82 -29.45 -10.88
N ALA A 204 29.20 -30.62 -10.72
CA ALA A 204 29.84 -31.87 -11.13
C ALA A 204 30.00 -31.88 -12.67
N PRO A 205 31.12 -32.40 -13.21
CA PRO A 205 31.30 -32.47 -14.66
C PRO A 205 30.24 -33.37 -15.28
N THR A 206 29.31 -32.78 -16.02
CA THR A 206 28.38 -33.48 -16.90
C THR A 206 29.04 -33.68 -18.26
N THR A 207 28.73 -34.80 -18.93
CA THR A 207 29.25 -35.14 -20.27
C THR A 207 28.81 -34.15 -21.34
N ASP A 208 27.73 -33.41 -21.09
CA ASP A 208 27.29 -32.28 -21.88
C ASP A 208 27.97 -31.03 -21.32
N ILE A 209 29.15 -30.73 -21.85
CA ILE A 209 29.75 -29.41 -21.70
C ILE A 209 28.88 -28.48 -22.54
N GLU A 210 27.82 -27.93 -21.95
CA GLU A 210 27.16 -26.76 -22.51
C GLU A 210 28.22 -25.66 -22.53
N LEU A 211 28.81 -25.46 -23.72
CA LEU A 211 29.67 -24.34 -24.06
C LEU A 211 28.98 -23.08 -23.52
N ASN A 212 29.66 -22.27 -22.70
CA ASN A 212 29.13 -21.03 -22.14
C ASN A 212 28.40 -20.21 -23.22
N LEU A 213 27.09 -20.42 -23.32
CA LEU A 213 26.26 -19.78 -24.33
C LEU A 213 26.21 -18.29 -23.98
N PRO A 214 26.27 -17.39 -24.98
CA PRO A 214 26.08 -15.98 -24.71
C PRO A 214 24.70 -15.77 -24.07
N LEU A 215 24.61 -14.74 -23.23
CA LEU A 215 23.35 -14.34 -22.60
C LEU A 215 22.28 -14.04 -23.66
N GLY A 216 21.05 -14.48 -23.37
CA GLY A 216 19.90 -14.14 -24.19
C GLY A 216 19.53 -12.65 -24.09
N PRO A 217 18.64 -12.17 -24.98
CA PRO A 217 18.14 -10.81 -24.90
C PRO A 217 17.38 -10.57 -23.59
N GLY A 218 17.53 -9.38 -23.01
CA GLY A 218 16.95 -9.03 -21.71
C GLY A 218 17.67 -9.64 -20.50
N GLU A 219 18.57 -10.60 -20.65
CA GLU A 219 19.27 -11.22 -19.51
C GLU A 219 20.40 -10.32 -18.97
N TRP A 220 20.31 -9.91 -17.70
CA TRP A 220 21.34 -9.10 -17.02
C TRP A 220 21.65 -7.74 -17.67
N GLU A 221 20.69 -7.15 -18.38
CA GLU A 221 20.85 -5.82 -19.00
C GLU A 221 20.86 -4.68 -17.98
N ASP A 222 20.10 -4.80 -16.89
CA ASP A 222 19.92 -3.79 -15.84
C ASP A 222 20.42 -4.30 -14.47
N ALA A 223 21.55 -5.01 -14.46
CA ALA A 223 22.12 -5.58 -13.24
C ALA A 223 22.30 -4.53 -12.12
N LEU A 224 21.80 -4.82 -10.92
CA LEU A 224 21.82 -3.86 -9.80
C LEU A 224 23.17 -3.77 -9.08
N GLY A 225 24.05 -4.77 -9.23
CA GLY A 225 25.27 -4.92 -8.44
C GLY A 225 25.13 -5.92 -7.27
N LEU A 226 23.89 -6.22 -6.86
CA LEU A 226 23.53 -7.22 -5.86
C LEU A 226 22.46 -8.15 -6.42
N PRO A 227 22.42 -9.43 -6.00
CA PRO A 227 21.34 -10.34 -6.40
C PRO A 227 20.00 -9.88 -5.81
N LEU A 228 18.93 -10.09 -6.58
CA LEU A 228 17.56 -9.72 -6.25
C LEU A 228 16.65 -10.95 -6.26
N CYS A 229 15.77 -11.05 -5.26
CA CYS A 229 14.69 -12.03 -5.21
C CYS A 229 13.37 -11.30 -4.94
N VAL A 230 12.34 -11.59 -5.73
CA VAL A 230 10.98 -11.10 -5.50
C VAL A 230 10.12 -12.24 -4.95
N VAL A 231 9.47 -11.98 -3.82
CA VAL A 231 8.58 -12.92 -3.14
C VAL A 231 7.17 -12.34 -3.17
N CYS A 232 6.28 -12.97 -3.93
CA CYS A 232 4.87 -12.59 -3.96
C CYS A 232 4.11 -13.45 -2.94
N GLN A 233 3.79 -12.84 -1.81
CA GLN A 233 3.11 -13.49 -0.69
C GLN A 233 1.60 -13.57 -0.91
N ASN A 234 0.96 -14.40 -0.09
CA ASN A 234 -0.48 -14.61 -0.03
C ASN A 234 -1.07 -15.14 -1.35
N ALA A 235 -0.40 -16.08 -2.02
CA ALA A 235 -0.84 -16.63 -3.30
C ALA A 235 -2.22 -17.32 -3.25
N GLU A 236 -2.73 -17.68 -2.08
CA GLU A 236 -4.10 -18.13 -1.87
C GLU A 236 -5.15 -17.06 -2.26
N LYS A 237 -4.76 -15.78 -2.29
CA LYS A 237 -5.63 -14.69 -2.76
C LYS A 237 -5.88 -14.72 -4.27
N MET A 238 -5.12 -15.51 -5.05
CA MET A 238 -5.44 -15.76 -6.46
C MET A 238 -6.82 -16.41 -6.60
N GLU A 239 -7.15 -17.38 -5.72
CA GLU A 239 -8.48 -18.01 -5.70
C GLU A 239 -9.58 -17.00 -5.32
N TYR A 240 -9.27 -16.04 -4.42
CA TYR A 240 -10.17 -14.95 -4.10
C TYR A 240 -10.44 -14.05 -5.32
N LEU A 241 -9.39 -13.62 -6.04
CA LEU A 241 -9.51 -12.79 -7.24
C LEU A 241 -10.37 -13.48 -8.32
N GLU A 242 -10.18 -14.76 -8.56
CA GLU A 242 -10.99 -15.53 -9.51
C GLU A 242 -12.48 -15.55 -9.09
N LYS A 243 -12.75 -15.82 -7.82
CA LYS A 243 -14.12 -15.98 -7.31
C LYS A 243 -14.88 -14.68 -7.16
N THR A 244 -14.22 -13.60 -6.72
CA THR A 244 -14.90 -12.35 -6.35
C THR A 244 -14.69 -11.23 -7.35
N GLN A 245 -13.54 -11.21 -8.04
CA GLN A 245 -13.20 -10.18 -9.03
C GLN A 245 -13.28 -10.69 -10.47
N GLY A 246 -13.66 -11.96 -10.66
CA GLY A 246 -13.92 -12.54 -11.98
C GLY A 246 -12.67 -12.85 -12.82
N TRP A 247 -11.47 -12.70 -12.24
CA TRP A 247 -10.19 -12.98 -12.92
C TRP A 247 -10.18 -14.38 -13.52
N LYS A 248 -9.60 -14.49 -14.71
CA LYS A 248 -9.34 -15.75 -15.41
C LYS A 248 -7.85 -16.07 -15.38
N GLU A 249 -7.52 -17.21 -15.98
CA GLU A 249 -6.12 -17.66 -16.07
C GLU A 249 -5.26 -16.68 -16.89
N GLU A 250 -5.86 -15.99 -17.86
CA GLU A 250 -5.15 -15.02 -18.71
C GLU A 250 -4.62 -13.83 -17.92
N GLU A 251 -5.35 -13.30 -16.94
CA GLU A 251 -4.87 -12.21 -16.09
C GLU A 251 -3.72 -12.66 -15.18
N PHE A 252 -3.77 -13.89 -14.65
CA PHE A 252 -2.65 -14.44 -13.87
C PHE A 252 -1.40 -14.68 -14.72
N ASP A 253 -1.57 -15.17 -15.95
CA ASP A 253 -0.48 -15.37 -16.91
C ASP A 253 0.14 -14.03 -17.34
N ASN A 254 -0.68 -13.00 -17.57
CA ASN A 254 -0.22 -11.64 -17.86
C ASN A 254 0.66 -11.12 -16.72
N VAL A 255 0.17 -11.16 -15.47
CA VAL A 255 0.96 -10.76 -14.29
C VAL A 255 2.31 -11.49 -14.27
N LEU A 256 2.30 -12.80 -14.50
CA LEU A 256 3.51 -13.61 -14.51
C LEU A 256 4.46 -13.24 -15.66
N GLN A 257 3.97 -13.00 -16.88
CA GLN A 257 4.80 -12.60 -18.03
C GLN A 257 5.45 -11.23 -17.82
N PHE A 258 4.71 -10.25 -17.29
CA PHE A 258 5.26 -8.93 -16.94
C PHE A 258 6.37 -9.04 -15.90
N MET A 259 6.09 -9.72 -14.77
CA MET A 259 7.06 -9.88 -13.69
C MET A 259 8.32 -10.62 -14.17
N ARG A 260 8.17 -11.70 -14.94
CA ARG A 260 9.31 -12.44 -15.51
C ARG A 260 10.16 -11.57 -16.42
N THR A 261 9.54 -10.75 -17.27
CA THR A 261 10.23 -9.90 -18.24
C THR A 261 11.12 -8.88 -17.54
N VAL A 262 10.57 -8.14 -16.57
CA VAL A 262 11.33 -7.09 -15.87
C VAL A 262 12.40 -7.69 -14.95
N LEU A 263 12.12 -8.81 -14.30
CA LEU A 263 13.07 -9.48 -13.40
C LEU A 263 14.23 -10.15 -14.14
N LEU A 264 14.02 -10.58 -15.39
CA LEU A 264 15.08 -11.12 -16.24
C LEU A 264 16.21 -10.11 -16.46
N ARG A 265 15.87 -8.82 -16.59
CA ARG A 265 16.83 -7.71 -16.75
C ARG A 265 17.77 -7.55 -15.56
N HIS A 266 17.30 -7.91 -14.37
CA HIS A 266 18.08 -7.87 -13.14
C HIS A 266 18.74 -9.21 -12.79
N GLY A 267 18.50 -10.28 -13.56
CA GLY A 267 18.93 -11.63 -13.19
C GLY A 267 18.27 -12.14 -11.91
N ALA A 268 17.10 -11.63 -11.58
CA ALA A 268 16.42 -11.87 -10.31
C ALA A 268 15.63 -13.19 -10.29
N SER A 269 15.36 -13.71 -9.10
CA SER A 269 14.41 -14.81 -8.91
C SER A 269 13.00 -14.33 -8.57
N LEU A 270 11.99 -15.15 -8.88
CA LEU A 270 10.59 -14.93 -8.51
C LEU A 270 10.04 -16.18 -7.80
N ILE A 271 9.35 -16.00 -6.69
CA ILE A 271 8.68 -17.09 -5.98
C ILE A 271 7.35 -16.64 -5.38
N TYR A 272 6.34 -17.49 -5.48
CA TYR A 272 5.05 -17.29 -4.81
C TYR A 272 4.99 -18.10 -3.52
N THR A 273 4.41 -17.51 -2.47
CA THR A 273 4.25 -18.17 -1.18
C THR A 273 2.83 -18.01 -0.65
N THR A 274 2.36 -19.06 0.02
CA THR A 274 1.12 -19.07 0.78
C THR A 274 1.47 -19.31 2.25
N PRO A 275 0.89 -18.53 3.19
CA PRO A 275 1.16 -18.71 4.60
C PRO A 275 0.93 -20.14 5.05
N SER A 276 1.85 -20.67 5.87
CA SER A 276 1.81 -22.04 6.40
C SER A 276 1.90 -23.17 5.37
N VAL A 277 2.10 -22.87 4.07
CA VAL A 277 2.31 -23.90 3.03
C VAL A 277 3.80 -24.03 2.75
N PRO A 278 4.40 -25.23 2.90
CA PRO A 278 5.81 -25.45 2.57
C PRO A 278 6.13 -25.08 1.12
N SER A 279 7.18 -24.29 0.93
CA SER A 279 7.65 -23.85 -0.39
C SER A 279 9.16 -24.07 -0.55
N GLN A 280 9.68 -23.77 -1.74
CA GLN A 280 11.13 -23.81 -2.01
C GLN A 280 11.86 -22.54 -1.51
N LEU A 281 11.18 -21.63 -0.80
CA LEU A 281 11.73 -20.36 -0.33
C LEU A 281 13.06 -20.53 0.44
N PRO A 282 13.19 -21.43 1.43
CA PRO A 282 14.46 -21.59 2.14
C PRO A 282 15.59 -22.02 1.19
N THR A 283 15.31 -22.99 0.31
CA THR A 283 16.32 -23.51 -0.63
C THR A 283 16.78 -22.42 -1.60
N LEU A 284 15.85 -21.60 -2.09
CA LEU A 284 16.14 -20.49 -3.02
C LEU A 284 16.99 -19.41 -2.34
N ILE A 285 16.57 -18.93 -1.16
CA ILE A 285 17.26 -17.87 -0.43
C ILE A 285 18.65 -18.33 0.05
N HIS A 286 18.75 -19.54 0.62
CA HIS A 286 20.02 -20.08 1.11
C HIS A 286 21.02 -20.29 -0.03
N SER A 287 20.58 -20.87 -1.15
CA SER A 287 21.43 -21.02 -2.34
C SER A 287 21.84 -19.65 -2.89
N SER A 288 20.92 -18.68 -2.94
CA SER A 288 21.26 -17.32 -3.42
C SER A 288 22.28 -16.61 -2.52
N LEU A 289 22.28 -16.88 -1.22
CA LEU A 289 23.30 -16.38 -0.29
C LEU A 289 24.62 -17.17 -0.34
N GLY A 290 24.74 -18.16 -1.22
CA GLY A 290 25.90 -19.04 -1.32
C GLY A 290 26.10 -19.92 -0.09
N ILE A 291 24.99 -20.32 0.56
CA ILE A 291 24.99 -21.26 1.67
C ILE A 291 24.84 -22.66 1.06
N HIS A 292 25.88 -23.47 1.18
CA HIS A 292 25.92 -24.83 0.65
C HIS A 292 25.65 -25.84 1.76
N SER A 293 24.66 -26.70 1.57
CA SER A 293 24.45 -27.87 2.43
C SER A 293 25.52 -28.93 2.12
N LEU A 294 26.19 -29.44 3.15
CA LEU A 294 27.20 -30.49 3.00
C LEU A 294 26.57 -31.87 2.80
N LEU A 295 25.28 -32.00 3.11
CA LEU A 295 24.54 -33.26 3.15
C LEU A 295 23.53 -33.40 2.01
N LYS A 296 22.92 -32.29 1.58
CA LYS A 296 21.81 -32.30 0.64
C LYS A 296 22.08 -31.42 -0.56
N LYS A 297 22.15 -32.04 -1.75
CA LYS A 297 22.24 -31.35 -3.05
C LYS A 297 20.94 -31.49 -3.81
N GLN A 298 19.83 -31.00 -3.26
CA GLN A 298 18.57 -31.00 -3.98
C GLN A 298 18.49 -29.73 -4.84
N PRO A 299 18.47 -29.83 -6.17
CA PRO A 299 18.34 -28.66 -7.03
C PRO A 299 16.95 -28.06 -6.90
N LEU A 300 16.85 -26.74 -7.11
CA LEU A 300 15.56 -26.07 -7.22
C LEU A 300 14.77 -26.61 -8.40
N LYS A 301 13.49 -26.89 -8.18
CA LYS A 301 12.54 -27.25 -9.23
C LYS A 301 11.78 -26.00 -9.64
N HIS A 302 12.08 -25.49 -10.84
CA HIS A 302 11.32 -24.41 -11.43
C HIS A 302 9.87 -24.82 -11.68
N ASN A 303 8.95 -23.86 -11.59
CA ASN A 303 7.54 -24.06 -11.91
C ASN A 303 6.93 -22.74 -12.38
N VAL A 304 6.28 -22.80 -13.54
CA VAL A 304 5.48 -21.70 -14.12
C VAL A 304 4.09 -22.18 -14.55
N ILE A 305 3.73 -23.42 -14.17
CA ILE A 305 2.50 -24.09 -14.60
C ILE A 305 1.47 -24.07 -13.46
N ASP A 306 1.86 -24.50 -12.26
CA ASP A 306 0.97 -24.36 -11.10
C ASP A 306 1.00 -22.90 -10.64
N ARG A 307 -0.05 -22.15 -10.98
CA ARG A 307 -0.13 -20.68 -10.84
C ARG A 307 0.11 -20.16 -9.42
N ASP A 308 -0.25 -20.92 -8.39
CA ASP A 308 -0.08 -20.57 -6.97
C ASP A 308 1.29 -21.00 -6.39
N LYS A 309 2.10 -21.74 -7.16
CA LYS A 309 3.39 -22.31 -6.73
C LYS A 309 4.53 -21.94 -7.66
N VAL A 310 4.48 -20.75 -8.25
CA VAL A 310 5.51 -20.27 -9.16
C VAL A 310 6.86 -20.23 -8.46
N VAL A 311 7.88 -20.80 -9.11
CA VAL A 311 9.29 -20.75 -8.69
C VAL A 311 10.14 -20.56 -9.93
N ILE A 312 10.81 -19.42 -10.01
CA ILE A 312 11.70 -19.05 -11.11
C ILE A 312 13.05 -18.74 -10.50
N PRO A 313 14.00 -19.70 -10.52
CA PRO A 313 15.34 -19.46 -10.01
C PRO A 313 16.12 -18.51 -10.95
N PRO A 314 17.18 -17.86 -10.45
CA PRO A 314 18.05 -17.04 -11.29
C PRO A 314 18.63 -17.85 -12.45
N ASN A 315 18.87 -17.21 -13.59
CA ASN A 315 19.47 -17.80 -14.80
C ASN A 315 18.70 -18.98 -15.44
N TRP A 316 17.45 -19.24 -15.05
CA TRP A 316 16.61 -20.25 -15.71
C TRP A 316 15.73 -19.68 -16.83
N ASP A 317 15.21 -18.46 -16.65
CA ASP A 317 14.23 -17.87 -17.56
C ASP A 317 14.87 -17.28 -18.83
N SER A 318 14.06 -16.95 -19.84
CA SER A 318 14.50 -16.36 -21.11
C SER A 318 13.28 -15.84 -21.89
N TRP A 319 13.44 -14.87 -22.78
CA TRP A 319 12.33 -14.37 -23.61
C TRP A 319 11.54 -15.47 -24.34
N GLY A 320 12.23 -16.49 -24.85
CA GLY A 320 11.59 -17.63 -25.49
C GLY A 320 10.62 -18.38 -24.57
N LYS A 321 10.99 -18.58 -23.30
CA LYS A 321 10.13 -19.21 -22.29
C LYS A 321 8.99 -18.31 -21.82
N ILE A 322 9.18 -16.98 -21.85
CA ILE A 322 8.15 -16.01 -21.44
C ILE A 322 7.07 -15.92 -22.51
N ARG A 323 7.48 -15.80 -23.77
CA ARG A 323 6.58 -15.61 -24.93
C ARG A 323 5.63 -16.79 -25.14
N VAL A 324 6.06 -18.02 -24.82
CA VAL A 324 5.22 -19.22 -25.02
C VAL A 324 4.21 -19.47 -23.90
N LEU A 325 4.21 -18.70 -22.81
CA LEU A 325 3.21 -18.89 -21.74
C LEU A 325 1.81 -18.55 -22.27
N ARG A 326 1.68 -17.41 -22.95
CA ARG A 326 0.48 -16.96 -23.64
C ARG A 326 0.83 -16.14 -24.87
N ASP A 327 0.02 -16.31 -25.92
CA ASP A 327 0.10 -15.54 -27.15
C ASP A 327 -0.30 -14.06 -26.91
N GLY A 328 0.24 -13.16 -27.73
CA GLY A 328 -0.11 -11.73 -27.68
C GLY A 328 0.74 -10.89 -26.71
N PHE A 329 1.65 -11.50 -25.94
CA PHE A 329 2.56 -10.78 -25.06
C PHE A 329 3.83 -10.30 -25.80
N ASP A 330 4.03 -8.98 -25.84
CA ASP A 330 5.23 -8.36 -26.43
C ASP A 330 6.33 -8.16 -25.38
N VAL A 331 7.15 -9.20 -25.21
CA VAL A 331 8.28 -9.20 -24.26
C VAL A 331 9.32 -8.11 -24.56
N ASP A 332 9.53 -7.77 -25.84
CA ASP A 332 10.50 -6.76 -26.25
C ASP A 332 10.01 -5.37 -25.81
N LEU A 333 8.73 -5.07 -26.05
CA LEU A 333 8.10 -3.81 -25.64
C LEU A 333 8.14 -3.65 -24.12
N VAL A 334 7.73 -4.68 -23.38
CA VAL A 334 7.74 -4.67 -21.91
C VAL A 334 9.16 -4.54 -21.34
N SER A 335 10.13 -5.21 -21.95
CA SER A 335 11.53 -5.09 -21.55
C SER A 335 12.00 -3.65 -21.75
N ASN A 336 11.83 -3.07 -22.95
CA ASN A 336 12.27 -1.72 -23.26
C ASN A 336 11.57 -0.65 -22.40
N GLY A 337 10.26 -0.78 -22.18
CA GLY A 337 9.51 0.14 -21.32
C GLY A 337 10.02 0.15 -19.87
N TRP A 338 10.57 -0.97 -19.41
CA TRP A 338 11.21 -1.03 -18.10
C TRP A 338 12.50 -0.21 -18.01
N SER A 339 13.28 -0.10 -19.10
CA SER A 339 14.43 0.83 -19.13
C SER A 339 13.95 2.27 -18.98
N ILE A 340 12.85 2.63 -19.64
CA ILE A 340 12.25 3.98 -19.56
C ILE A 340 11.76 4.25 -18.13
N ASP A 341 11.16 3.25 -17.48
CA ASP A 341 10.74 3.36 -16.08
C ASP A 341 11.90 3.56 -15.11
N LEU A 342 13.06 2.96 -15.38
CA LEU A 342 14.23 3.04 -14.51
C LEU A 342 15.18 4.20 -14.85
N ASP A 343 15.02 4.87 -15.99
CA ASP A 343 15.73 6.09 -16.37
C ASP A 343 14.97 7.34 -15.87
N GLN A 344 14.70 7.36 -14.57
CA GLN A 344 13.99 8.44 -13.90
C GLN A 344 14.67 8.82 -12.59
N PRO A 345 14.60 10.10 -12.18
CA PRO A 345 15.11 10.52 -10.88
C PRO A 345 14.28 9.94 -9.73
N PHE A 346 14.93 9.78 -8.57
CA PHE A 346 14.29 9.33 -7.34
C PHE A 346 14.66 10.28 -6.17
N PRO A 347 13.67 10.73 -5.35
CA PRO A 347 12.24 10.57 -5.54
C PRO A 347 11.76 11.33 -6.80
N ARG A 348 10.58 10.96 -7.31
CA ARG A 348 10.00 11.70 -8.45
C ARG A 348 9.77 13.16 -8.04
N PRO A 349 10.11 14.14 -8.89
CA PRO A 349 9.92 15.55 -8.57
C PRO A 349 8.42 15.84 -8.44
N HIS A 350 7.95 16.35 -7.30
CA HIS A 350 6.61 16.91 -7.24
C HIS A 350 6.59 18.24 -8.01
N PRO A 351 5.59 18.52 -8.87
CA PRO A 351 5.55 19.72 -9.70
C PRO A 351 5.53 21.04 -8.91
N ASN A 352 5.21 21.02 -7.61
CA ASN A 352 5.13 22.20 -6.74
C ASN A 352 6.09 22.07 -5.55
N GLY A 353 7.34 22.49 -5.73
CA GLY A 353 8.33 22.52 -4.66
C GLY A 353 9.34 23.65 -4.85
N ASN A 354 8.88 24.90 -4.76
CA ASN A 354 9.77 25.99 -4.36
C ASN A 354 10.18 25.74 -2.91
N GLU A 355 11.48 25.86 -2.63
CA GLU A 355 12.05 25.90 -1.28
C GLU A 355 11.28 26.91 -0.42
N ALA A 356 10.64 26.44 0.66
CA ALA A 356 10.16 27.29 1.74
C ALA A 356 10.24 26.53 3.06
N GLU A 357 10.99 27.12 3.98
CA GLU A 357 11.19 26.74 5.38
C GLU A 357 9.86 26.64 6.15
N ASP A 358 9.85 25.74 7.13
CA ASP A 358 9.02 25.67 8.34
C ASP A 358 7.59 26.24 8.31
N GLY A 359 6.61 25.33 8.38
CA GLY A 359 5.25 25.66 8.77
C GLY A 359 4.32 24.45 8.75
N GLU A 360 4.06 23.87 9.92
CA GLU A 360 3.00 22.88 10.14
C GLU A 360 1.67 23.40 9.57
N SER A 361 1.22 22.79 8.47
CA SER A 361 -0.18 22.88 8.03
C SER A 361 -0.60 21.55 7.43
N ASN A 362 -1.52 20.90 8.13
CA ASN A 362 -2.23 19.69 7.72
C ASN A 362 -3.18 20.03 6.55
N ASN A 363 -2.63 20.21 5.35
CA ASN A 363 -3.41 20.14 4.11
C ASN A 363 -3.14 18.79 3.47
N VAL A 364 -4.21 18.00 3.32
CA VAL A 364 -4.22 16.79 2.49
C VAL A 364 -3.98 17.24 1.06
N SER A 365 -2.72 17.20 0.64
CA SER A 365 -2.33 17.44 -0.73
C SER A 365 -2.93 16.33 -1.59
N VAL A 366 -3.89 16.68 -2.44
CA VAL A 366 -4.27 15.85 -3.59
C VAL A 366 -3.00 15.71 -4.44
N GLU A 367 -2.31 14.59 -4.28
CA GLU A 367 -1.12 14.25 -5.05
C GLU A 367 -1.49 14.25 -6.53
N HIS A 368 -1.14 15.33 -7.24
CA HIS A 368 -1.09 15.28 -8.70
C HIS A 368 0.09 14.37 -9.03
N GLU A 369 -0.20 13.07 -9.18
CA GLU A 369 0.78 12.10 -9.64
C GLU A 369 1.37 12.59 -10.96
N VAL A 370 2.70 12.70 -11.01
CA VAL A 370 3.41 13.00 -12.25
C VAL A 370 3.11 11.88 -13.22
N ALA A 371 2.58 12.24 -14.40
CA ALA A 371 2.26 11.28 -15.46
C ALA A 371 3.47 10.39 -15.77
N ASP A 372 3.24 9.09 -15.89
CA ASP A 372 4.29 8.16 -16.30
C ASP A 372 4.78 8.49 -17.72
N PRO A 373 6.07 8.29 -18.02
CA PRO A 373 6.61 8.60 -19.33
C PRO A 373 5.98 7.72 -20.41
N GLU A 374 5.98 8.22 -21.64
CA GLU A 374 5.52 7.48 -22.81
C GLU A 374 6.33 6.17 -22.97
N GLY A 375 5.62 5.05 -23.14
CA GLY A 375 6.23 3.72 -23.24
C GLY A 375 6.58 3.07 -21.90
N SER A 376 6.15 3.63 -20.76
CA SER A 376 6.30 3.02 -19.43
C SER A 376 5.67 1.63 -19.35
N THR A 377 6.44 0.65 -18.85
CA THR A 377 5.95 -0.68 -18.52
C THR A 377 5.03 -0.66 -17.30
N VAL A 378 5.24 0.25 -16.35
CA VAL A 378 4.31 0.46 -15.23
C VAL A 378 2.93 0.87 -15.74
N ALA A 379 2.86 1.84 -16.65
CA ALA A 379 1.58 2.27 -17.23
C ALA A 379 0.90 1.14 -18.01
N LEU A 380 1.66 0.42 -18.85
CA LEU A 380 1.16 -0.73 -19.60
C LEU A 380 0.67 -1.86 -18.69
N TYR A 381 1.39 -2.12 -17.60
CA TYR A 381 1.00 -3.12 -16.61
C TYR A 381 -0.30 -2.74 -15.91
N GLU A 382 -0.46 -1.50 -15.47
CA GLU A 382 -1.67 -1.03 -14.78
C GLU A 382 -2.88 -0.94 -15.72
N GLU A 383 -2.66 -0.70 -17.01
CA GLU A 383 -3.71 -0.81 -18.03
C GLU A 383 -4.18 -2.26 -18.21
N THR A 384 -3.25 -3.22 -18.16
CA THR A 384 -3.54 -4.65 -18.33
C THR A 384 -4.08 -5.31 -17.05
N VAL A 385 -3.55 -4.91 -15.90
CA VAL A 385 -3.86 -5.46 -14.56
C VAL A 385 -4.51 -4.36 -13.75
N GLN A 386 -5.81 -4.18 -13.96
CA GLN A 386 -6.57 -3.07 -13.40
C GLN A 386 -6.95 -3.28 -11.93
N ASP A 387 -7.05 -2.17 -11.19
CA ASP A 387 -7.58 -2.18 -9.82
C ASP A 387 -9.12 -2.32 -9.85
N PRO A 388 -9.70 -3.38 -9.26
CA PRO A 388 -11.15 -3.58 -9.26
C PRO A 388 -11.92 -2.47 -8.52
N SER A 389 -11.28 -1.72 -7.61
CA SER A 389 -11.90 -0.57 -6.95
C SER A 389 -12.12 0.62 -7.90
N MET A 390 -11.28 0.75 -8.94
CA MET A 390 -11.43 1.79 -9.95
C MET A 390 -12.64 1.53 -10.85
N ASP A 391 -12.91 0.27 -11.18
CA ASP A 391 -14.11 -0.09 -11.96
C ASP A 391 -15.39 0.19 -11.15
N ALA A 392 -15.40 -0.15 -9.85
CA ALA A 392 -16.50 0.20 -8.94
C ALA A 392 -16.72 1.71 -8.84
N LEU A 393 -15.64 2.51 -8.80
CA LEU A 393 -15.72 3.98 -8.82
C LEU A 393 -16.23 4.52 -10.16
N GLN A 394 -15.82 3.95 -11.29
CA GLN A 394 -16.30 4.36 -12.62
C GLN A 394 -17.77 4.00 -12.83
N LEU A 395 -18.20 2.83 -12.35
CA LEU A 395 -19.60 2.38 -12.34
C LEU A 395 -20.46 3.25 -11.41
N ALA A 396 -19.95 3.61 -10.22
CA ALA A 396 -20.61 4.52 -9.29
C ALA A 396 -20.65 5.97 -9.83
N GLY A 397 -19.58 6.43 -10.48
CA GLY A 397 -19.48 7.77 -11.06
C GLY A 397 -20.41 8.03 -12.25
N ARG A 398 -21.01 6.98 -12.84
CA ARG A 398 -22.06 7.13 -13.86
C ARG A 398 -23.44 7.43 -13.28
N ASN A 399 -23.65 7.16 -11.98
CA ASN A 399 -24.92 7.42 -11.30
C ASN A 399 -24.65 8.18 -9.99
N THR A 400 -24.82 9.50 -10.04
CA THR A 400 -24.90 10.45 -8.91
C THR A 400 -23.58 11.05 -8.39
N HIS A 401 -23.61 12.38 -8.29
CA HIS A 401 -22.67 13.37 -7.78
C HIS A 401 -21.47 12.93 -6.89
N SER A 402 -20.30 13.42 -7.31
CA SER A 402 -19.08 13.77 -6.54
C SER A 402 -18.46 12.71 -5.62
N THR A 403 -17.29 12.22 -6.02
CA THR A 403 -16.30 11.55 -5.17
C THR A 403 -15.50 12.53 -4.28
N ALA A 404 -16.08 13.67 -3.92
CA ALA A 404 -15.49 14.62 -3.00
C ALA A 404 -16.20 14.48 -1.64
N LEU A 405 -15.47 14.03 -0.62
CA LEU A 405 -15.91 14.11 0.79
C LEU A 405 -15.73 15.53 1.36
N GLU A 406 -15.53 16.50 0.47
CA GLU A 406 -15.43 17.92 0.78
C GLU A 406 -16.72 18.58 0.31
N VAL A 407 -17.45 19.16 1.27
CA VAL A 407 -18.48 20.16 0.94
C VAL A 407 -17.72 21.35 0.38
N GLU A 408 -17.82 21.60 -0.94
CA GLU A 408 -17.32 22.85 -1.53
C GLU A 408 -17.96 24.02 -0.77
N THR A 409 -17.14 24.69 0.05
CA THR A 409 -17.60 25.87 0.77
C THR A 409 -17.69 27.01 -0.24
N ILE A 410 -18.86 27.63 -0.33
CA ILE A 410 -19.05 28.81 -1.18
C ILE A 410 -18.12 29.91 -0.66
N ASP A 411 -17.43 30.60 -1.57
CA ASP A 411 -16.61 31.76 -1.21
C ASP A 411 -17.43 32.74 -0.37
N THR A 412 -16.86 33.14 0.77
CA THR A 412 -17.52 33.99 1.77
C THR A 412 -18.06 35.29 1.17
N GLN A 413 -17.34 35.90 0.23
CA GLN A 413 -17.77 37.14 -0.43
C GLN A 413 -18.91 36.90 -1.41
N ALA A 414 -18.90 35.77 -2.12
CA ALA A 414 -20.00 35.38 -3.00
C ALA A 414 -21.29 35.13 -2.20
N PHE A 415 -21.20 34.43 -1.06
CA PHE A 415 -22.35 34.20 -0.17
C PHE A 415 -22.91 35.52 0.39
N LEU A 416 -22.05 36.40 0.91
CA LEU A 416 -22.48 37.70 1.46
C LEU A 416 -23.09 38.60 0.38
N ALA A 417 -22.54 38.61 -0.83
CA ALA A 417 -23.12 39.35 -1.95
C ALA A 417 -24.52 38.85 -2.33
N GLN A 418 -24.75 37.53 -2.25
CA GLN A 418 -26.07 36.95 -2.48
C GLN A 418 -27.06 37.35 -1.37
N GLN A 419 -26.66 37.30 -0.11
CA GLN A 419 -27.51 37.70 1.01
C GLN A 419 -27.83 39.19 1.01
N LEU A 420 -26.90 40.04 0.58
CA LEU A 420 -27.12 41.48 0.46
C LEU A 420 -28.25 41.78 -0.53
N LYS A 421 -28.30 41.09 -1.68
CA LYS A 421 -29.40 41.23 -2.65
C LYS A 421 -30.75 40.86 -2.07
N VAL A 422 -30.81 39.78 -1.28
CA VAL A 422 -32.03 39.36 -0.59
C VAL A 422 -32.48 40.44 0.41
N LEU A 423 -31.53 41.00 1.17
CA LEU A 423 -31.82 42.05 2.15
C LEU A 423 -32.32 43.35 1.49
N GLU A 424 -31.75 43.74 0.35
CA GLU A 424 -32.22 44.89 -0.44
C GLU A 424 -33.64 44.69 -0.96
N ALA A 425 -33.97 43.47 -1.41
CA ALA A 425 -35.33 43.14 -1.84
C ALA A 425 -36.34 43.23 -0.69
N PHE A 426 -35.98 42.73 0.50
CA PHE A 426 -36.81 42.89 1.70
C PHE A 426 -36.97 44.35 2.11
N LYS A 427 -35.91 45.15 2.03
CA LYS A 427 -35.96 46.58 2.32
C LYS A 427 -36.91 47.31 1.37
N GLN A 428 -36.83 47.05 0.06
CA GLN A 428 -37.76 47.62 -0.92
C GLN A 428 -39.20 47.23 -0.64
N LYS A 429 -39.45 45.94 -0.35
CA LYS A 429 -40.80 45.45 -0.03
C LYS A 429 -41.37 46.12 1.23
N ASN A 430 -40.52 46.36 2.23
CA ASN A 430 -40.95 47.02 3.46
C ASN A 430 -41.19 48.53 3.27
N ASP A 431 -40.34 49.20 2.48
CA ASP A 431 -40.52 50.61 2.12
C ASP A 431 -41.79 50.83 1.28
N GLU A 432 -42.12 49.88 0.39
CA GLU A 432 -43.33 49.89 -0.42
C GLU A 432 -44.58 49.67 0.45
N ALA A 433 -44.56 48.69 1.36
CA ALA A 433 -45.62 48.47 2.34
C ALA A 433 -45.84 49.69 3.25
N ALA A 434 -44.77 50.37 3.66
CA ALA A 434 -44.86 51.60 4.46
C ALA A 434 -45.49 52.76 3.68
N ARG A 435 -45.18 52.89 2.38
CA ARG A 435 -45.82 53.89 1.49
C ARG A 435 -47.30 53.62 1.30
N GLU A 436 -47.69 52.36 1.07
CA GLU A 436 -49.11 51.98 0.94
C GLU A 436 -49.89 52.25 2.23
N ALA A 437 -49.32 51.95 3.39
CA ALA A 437 -49.92 52.25 4.69
C ALA A 437 -50.10 53.77 4.93
N SER A 438 -49.20 54.61 4.39
CA SER A 438 -49.31 56.06 4.46
C SER A 438 -50.43 56.63 3.57
N HIS A 439 -50.61 56.07 2.37
CA HIS A 439 -51.72 56.45 1.46
C HIS A 439 -53.09 56.10 2.03
N HIS A 440 -53.22 54.96 2.73
CA HIS A 440 -54.49 54.53 3.34
C HIS A 440 -54.94 55.41 4.53
N LYS A 441 -54.02 56.09 5.22
CA LYS A 441 -54.36 57.01 6.32
C LYS A 441 -54.89 58.37 5.85
N THR A 442 -54.52 58.81 4.64
CA THR A 442 -54.94 60.12 4.11
C THR A 442 -56.36 60.09 3.53
N TYR A 443 -56.81 58.95 3.00
CA TYR A 443 -58.18 58.78 2.47
C TYR A 443 -59.26 58.61 3.56
N LYS A 444 -58.89 58.20 4.78
CA LYS A 444 -59.86 57.98 5.87
C LYS A 444 -60.27 59.25 6.62
N LYS A 445 -59.72 60.43 6.28
CA LYS A 445 -59.93 61.70 6.99
C LYS A 445 -60.80 62.72 6.23
N VAL A 446 -61.37 62.36 5.07
CA VAL A 446 -62.13 63.28 4.19
C VAL A 446 -63.60 62.85 4.00
N ALA A 447 -64.05 61.75 4.62
CA ALA A 447 -65.41 61.23 4.45
C ALA A 447 -66.24 61.21 5.76
N GLU A 448 -65.98 62.17 6.67
CA GLU A 448 -66.88 62.52 7.77
C GLU A 448 -67.52 63.89 7.43
N ASP A 449 -68.52 63.90 6.54
CA ASP A 449 -69.67 64.81 6.63
C ASP A 449 -70.78 64.39 5.64
N ASP A 450 -72.03 64.51 6.09
CA ASP A 450 -73.32 64.37 5.37
C ASP A 450 -74.08 63.00 5.35
N HIS A 451 -74.59 62.62 6.53
CA HIS A 451 -76.01 62.40 6.90
C HIS A 451 -77.11 62.57 5.80
N LEU A 452 -78.25 61.82 5.66
CA LEU A 452 -79.11 61.05 6.58
C LEU A 452 -80.18 60.17 5.84
N ALA A 453 -80.47 58.99 6.43
CA ALA A 453 -81.76 58.32 6.66
C ALA A 453 -82.68 57.79 5.52
N GLU A 454 -82.78 56.45 5.43
CA GLU A 454 -84.07 55.72 5.36
C GLU A 454 -83.93 54.27 5.88
N ARG A 455 -84.96 53.76 6.57
CA ARG A 455 -85.08 52.39 7.14
C ARG A 455 -86.20 51.64 6.42
N SER A 456 -85.93 50.47 5.84
CA SER A 456 -86.69 49.20 6.04
C SER A 456 -86.21 48.07 5.10
N ASP A 457 -85.95 46.90 5.70
CA ASP A 457 -85.74 45.51 5.21
C ASP A 457 -86.31 45.11 3.81
N PRO A 458 -85.72 44.12 3.08
CA PRO A 458 -85.74 42.72 3.55
C PRO A 458 -84.59 41.78 3.14
N LYS A 459 -84.44 40.73 3.95
CA LYS A 459 -83.95 39.39 3.58
C LYS A 459 -84.25 39.02 2.12
N GLU A 460 -83.22 38.89 1.26
CA GLU A 460 -83.34 38.05 0.06
C GLU A 460 -82.02 37.54 -0.59
N ASP A 461 -80.83 37.75 -0.01
CA ASP A 461 -79.60 37.08 -0.50
C ASP A 461 -79.25 35.78 0.24
N ALA A 462 -80.10 35.35 1.17
CA ALA A 462 -79.95 34.10 1.93
C ALA A 462 -80.81 32.94 1.39
N ARG A 463 -81.22 32.97 0.10
CA ARG A 463 -82.12 31.95 -0.49
C ARG A 463 -81.64 31.31 -1.80
N VAL A 464 -80.33 31.28 -2.05
CA VAL A 464 -79.77 30.52 -3.19
C VAL A 464 -78.74 29.46 -2.77
N LEU A 465 -78.39 29.34 -1.47
CA LEU A 465 -77.41 28.36 -0.99
C LEU A 465 -77.99 27.08 -0.34
N GLU A 466 -79.31 26.90 -0.29
CA GLU A 466 -79.93 25.81 0.50
C GLU A 466 -80.43 24.61 -0.33
N HIS A 467 -79.82 24.32 -1.50
CA HIS A 467 -80.20 23.14 -2.32
C HIS A 467 -79.03 22.36 -2.93
N ILE A 468 -77.81 22.53 -2.44
CA ILE A 468 -76.68 21.66 -2.80
C ILE A 468 -76.32 20.87 -1.55
N GLY A 469 -76.52 19.55 -1.59
CA GLY A 469 -76.11 18.65 -0.51
C GLY A 469 -74.58 18.61 -0.35
N PRO A 470 -74.07 18.15 0.81
CA PRO A 470 -72.64 18.18 1.12
C PRO A 470 -71.83 17.40 0.08
N VAL A 471 -70.84 18.06 -0.53
CA VAL A 471 -69.96 17.47 -1.52
C VAL A 471 -68.84 16.74 -0.80
N GLN A 472 -68.98 15.42 -0.69
CA GLN A 472 -67.97 14.56 -0.08
C GLN A 472 -66.98 14.06 -1.14
N PHE A 473 -65.69 14.27 -0.90
CA PHE A 473 -64.62 13.75 -1.75
C PHE A 473 -63.99 12.51 -1.09
N ASN A 474 -63.74 11.48 -1.90
CA ASN A 474 -63.07 10.26 -1.44
C ASN A 474 -61.61 10.30 -1.94
N MET A 475 -60.68 10.54 -1.02
CA MET A 475 -59.24 10.44 -1.29
C MET A 475 -58.71 9.25 -0.51
N GLY A 476 -58.33 8.19 -1.24
CA GLY A 476 -57.64 7.04 -0.66
C GLY A 476 -58.44 6.19 0.35
N GLY A 477 -59.78 6.20 0.29
CA GLY A 477 -60.64 5.36 1.14
C GLY A 477 -61.15 6.03 2.41
N ILE A 478 -60.87 7.32 2.60
CA ILE A 478 -61.39 8.14 3.71
C ILE A 478 -62.31 9.21 3.13
N GLN A 479 -63.51 9.35 3.69
CA GLN A 479 -64.50 10.37 3.30
C GLN A 479 -64.18 11.68 4.03
N VAL A 480 -63.89 12.74 3.29
CA VAL A 480 -63.54 14.06 3.83
C VAL A 480 -64.62 15.06 3.42
N ASP A 481 -65.13 15.81 4.40
CA ASP A 481 -66.15 16.84 4.21
C ASP A 481 -65.50 18.19 3.92
N ALA A 482 -65.89 18.83 2.81
CA ALA A 482 -65.22 20.03 2.31
C ALA A 482 -65.40 21.24 3.24
N ASP A 483 -66.54 21.33 3.91
CA ASP A 483 -66.89 22.46 4.78
C ASP A 483 -66.07 22.45 6.09
N ASP A 484 -65.74 21.28 6.63
CA ASP A 484 -64.89 21.14 7.82
C ASP A 484 -63.44 21.60 7.55
N MET A 485 -62.95 21.36 6.34
CA MET A 485 -61.60 21.75 5.95
C MET A 485 -61.47 23.27 5.76
N VAL A 486 -62.49 23.92 5.19
CA VAL A 486 -62.55 25.38 5.03
C VAL A 486 -62.67 26.07 6.39
N GLN A 487 -63.44 25.49 7.32
CA GLN A 487 -63.56 26.02 8.68
C GLN A 487 -62.24 25.94 9.45
N ARG A 488 -61.50 24.82 9.33
CA ARG A 488 -60.15 24.69 9.91
C ARG A 488 -59.13 25.65 9.30
N LEU A 489 -59.21 25.93 8.00
CA LEU A 489 -58.37 26.93 7.33
C LEU A 489 -58.63 28.34 7.88
N LYS A 490 -59.90 28.66 8.15
CA LYS A 490 -60.31 29.96 8.70
C LYS A 490 -59.91 30.12 10.16
N GLU A 491 -59.99 29.07 10.97
CA GLU A 491 -59.46 29.06 12.35
C GLU A 491 -57.93 29.19 12.39
N ARG A 492 -57.22 28.58 11.43
CA ARG A 492 -55.75 28.68 11.34
C ARG A 492 -55.27 30.08 10.98
N GLN A 493 -56.05 30.83 10.20
CA GLN A 493 -55.73 32.23 9.85
C GLN A 493 -56.06 33.23 10.97
N ALA A 494 -56.96 32.90 11.91
CA ALA A 494 -57.33 33.79 13.02
C ALA A 494 -56.28 33.86 14.15
N PHE A 495 -55.32 32.92 14.21
CA PHE A 495 -54.31 32.83 15.28
C PHE A 495 -52.92 33.40 14.91
N GLY A 496 -52.76 33.98 13.73
CA GLY A 496 -51.45 34.39 13.17
C GLY A 496 -51.11 35.88 13.27
N SER A 497 -51.47 36.60 14.35
CA SER A 497 -51.06 38.00 14.52
C SER A 497 -50.51 38.30 15.91
N THR A 498 -49.20 38.11 16.10
CA THR A 498 -48.39 38.79 17.13
C THR A 498 -47.00 39.13 16.59
N SER A 499 -46.51 40.29 17.00
CA SER A 499 -45.39 41.06 16.46
C SER A 499 -44.00 40.70 17.00
N GLU A 500 -43.00 40.81 16.09
CA GLU A 500 -41.55 41.05 16.26
C GLU A 500 -40.59 39.83 16.43
N PRO A 501 -39.29 39.95 16.05
CA PRO A 501 -38.78 39.55 14.72
C PRO A 501 -37.72 38.44 14.78
N ASP A 502 -37.77 37.46 13.88
CA ASP A 502 -36.74 36.41 13.76
C ASP A 502 -35.86 36.57 12.52
N SER A 503 -34.58 36.25 12.75
CA SER A 503 -33.49 36.21 11.78
C SER A 503 -33.65 35.05 10.79
N PRO A 504 -33.05 35.12 9.58
CA PRO A 504 -33.37 34.18 8.50
C PRO A 504 -32.68 32.82 8.70
N THR A 505 -33.48 31.75 8.81
CA THR A 505 -33.10 30.41 8.36
C THR A 505 -33.67 30.20 6.96
N ALA A 506 -32.77 29.92 6.02
CA ALA A 506 -33.08 29.63 4.63
C ALA A 506 -33.63 28.20 4.50
N GLU A 507 -34.93 28.07 4.29
CA GLU A 507 -35.55 26.80 3.87
C GLU A 507 -36.74 27.09 2.94
N GLU A 508 -36.44 27.51 1.71
CA GLU A 508 -37.25 27.18 0.53
C GLU A 508 -36.30 26.74 -0.60
N ALA A 509 -35.70 25.58 -0.37
CA ALA A 509 -35.23 24.68 -1.41
C ALA A 509 -35.05 23.31 -0.75
N ILE A 510 -36.08 22.46 -0.86
CA ILE A 510 -36.08 20.99 -0.96
C ILE A 510 -37.51 20.57 -0.60
N GLU A 511 -38.38 20.54 -1.62
CA GLU A 511 -39.49 19.60 -1.61
C GLU A 511 -38.99 18.30 -2.26
N THR A 512 -39.40 17.17 -1.67
CA THR A 512 -39.33 15.78 -2.17
C THR A 512 -38.06 14.96 -1.89
N THR A 513 -37.87 14.59 -0.63
CA THR A 513 -37.42 13.23 -0.27
C THR A 513 -38.54 12.49 0.45
N PRO A 514 -38.81 11.20 0.14
CA PRO A 514 -39.83 10.43 0.83
C PRO A 514 -39.40 10.22 2.28
N ALA A 515 -40.27 10.60 3.23
CA ALA A 515 -40.04 10.39 4.65
C ALA A 515 -39.84 8.89 4.92
N MET A 516 -38.65 8.51 5.37
CA MET A 516 -38.40 7.21 5.99
C MET A 516 -39.09 7.21 7.36
N ASP A 517 -40.12 6.36 7.53
CA ASP A 517 -40.79 6.16 8.81
C ASP A 517 -39.81 5.60 9.85
N THR A 518 -39.30 6.50 10.69
CA THR A 518 -38.40 6.17 11.80
C THR A 518 -39.03 5.21 12.80
N GLU A 519 -40.36 5.20 12.90
CA GLU A 519 -41.11 4.31 13.78
C GLU A 519 -41.12 2.85 13.28
N ASN A 520 -41.14 2.64 11.96
CA ASN A 520 -41.06 1.31 11.34
C ASN A 520 -39.63 0.71 11.43
N LEU A 521 -38.59 1.55 11.31
CA LEU A 521 -37.20 1.14 11.54
C LEU A 521 -36.97 0.78 13.02
N GLN A 522 -37.55 1.53 13.94
CA GLN A 522 -37.42 1.24 15.37
C GLN A 522 -38.11 -0.07 15.77
N ALA A 523 -39.28 -0.37 15.19
CA ALA A 523 -39.95 -1.67 15.34
C ALA A 523 -39.16 -2.83 14.72
N PHE A 524 -38.51 -2.61 13.58
CA PHE A 524 -37.64 -3.59 12.92
C PHE A 524 -36.39 -3.95 13.75
N PHE A 525 -35.69 -2.95 14.30
CA PHE A 525 -34.52 -3.18 15.15
C PHE A 525 -34.88 -3.79 16.52
N HIS A 526 -36.04 -3.44 17.08
CA HIS A 526 -36.56 -4.08 18.30
C HIS A 526 -36.94 -5.55 18.07
N GLY A 527 -37.45 -5.91 16.89
CA GLY A 527 -37.70 -7.30 16.49
C GLY A 527 -36.42 -8.13 16.28
N LEU A 528 -35.34 -7.49 15.84
CA LEU A 528 -34.03 -8.12 15.62
C LEU A 528 -33.29 -8.42 16.94
N MET A 529 -33.44 -7.57 17.94
CA MET A 529 -32.83 -7.77 19.28
C MET A 529 -33.52 -8.87 20.10
N ASN A 530 -34.81 -9.12 19.88
CA ASN A 530 -35.56 -10.17 20.60
C ASN A 530 -35.47 -11.55 19.94
N ARG A 531 -34.75 -11.69 18.81
CA ARG A 531 -34.64 -12.95 18.06
C ARG A 531 -33.24 -13.54 18.13
N ARG A 532 -32.74 -13.76 19.34
CA ARG A 532 -31.61 -14.68 19.57
C ARG A 532 -31.81 -15.45 20.87
N GLY A 533 -32.53 -16.56 20.80
CA GLY A 533 -32.75 -17.40 21.98
C GLY A 533 -33.69 -18.60 21.87
N THR A 534 -33.89 -19.21 20.70
CA THR A 534 -34.42 -20.59 20.62
C THR A 534 -33.85 -21.31 19.40
N ALA A 535 -32.68 -21.91 19.57
CA ALA A 535 -32.22 -23.00 18.70
C ALA A 535 -32.69 -24.32 19.31
N LYS A 536 -33.53 -25.04 18.57
CA LYS A 536 -33.61 -26.50 18.62
C LYS A 536 -32.97 -27.03 17.36
#